data_AF-A0AAV8CJ09-F1
#
_entry.id   AF-A0AAV8CJ09-F1
#
_cell.length_a   1.000
_cell.length_b   1.000
_cell.length_c   1.000
_cell.angle_alpha   90.00
_cell.angle_beta   90.00
_cell.angle_gamma   90.00
#
_symmetry.space_group_name_H-M   'P 1'
#
loop_
_entity.id
_entity.type
_entity.pdbx_description
1 polymer ?
#
loop_
_entity_poly.entity_id
_entity_poly.type
_entity_poly.pdbx_seq_one_letter_code
_entity_poly.pdbx_strand_id
1 'polypeptide(L)'
;MEVPIGFFAKLWSLLSFLPFFFLLLLLGIIKAAIIGPVAASVILVGNSAVIIGLWPAHFLWTYYCVLKTKRIGMVLKILILVCLPVPLLMLVPFGVLGSLLVGVGYGFFAPLIATFEATGKNAIDKLSHYFVDGCLSTIKGSCTLVRDFTDFSFHSYFSFMDELSETIGDEEAPIDVKLLEIPTSFLVSALAIPLDVIVITGVALLKSPLMLLKGWHRLFQDLIGREGPFLETVCVPFAGLAILLWPLAVVGSVIASFICSFFLGFYAGVIAYQEESFRMGLAYMVSIVSMFDEYTNDLLYLREGSCLPRPAYSKSQIAERRDAMRNGKDMHTRKENDNARKTANRRRPGPARTRSTIKNSIQQLKPIQVWDWLFRSCELNGKVLLSEGLISVEDINECVNKGKCKKLSLSLPAWCILQCLIRSARCDSHGLMISDEVEVTNFTWPEDKVLNWLLGPLLIIKEQIRSMELTEEEEACLRKLVMTNKNEIPEDWDETGYPSSDNVRRAQLQAIIRRRRFVNLVKALYLDTISDDAVKDSVSSKSQDTIDFTQVESENNHTEQELNNGDIV
;
A
#
# COMPACT_ATOMS: atom_id res chain seq x y z
N MET A 1 -9.40 -9.57 36.30
CA MET A 1 -8.35 -9.52 37.34
C MET A 1 -7.96 -8.07 37.54
N GLU A 2 -8.06 -7.55 38.77
CA GLU A 2 -7.63 -6.19 39.10
C GLU A 2 -6.15 -6.00 38.76
N VAL A 3 -5.80 -4.82 38.25
CA VAL A 3 -4.43 -4.49 37.86
C VAL A 3 -3.58 -4.39 39.13
N PRO A 4 -2.57 -5.27 39.33
CA PRO A 4 -1.73 -5.18 40.51
C PRO A 4 -0.88 -3.91 40.45
N ILE A 5 -0.96 -3.08 41.50
CA ILE A 5 -0.16 -1.87 41.66
C ILE A 5 1.14 -2.26 42.37
N GLY A 6 2.24 -2.37 41.63
CA GLY A 6 3.59 -2.65 42.14
C GLY A 6 4.40 -3.60 41.24
N PHE A 7 5.72 -3.37 41.11
CA PHE A 7 6.61 -4.16 40.26
C PHE A 7 6.62 -5.66 40.61
N PHE A 8 6.66 -5.99 41.91
CA PHE A 8 6.62 -7.37 42.38
C PHE A 8 5.28 -8.06 42.12
N ALA A 9 4.16 -7.34 42.26
CA ALA A 9 2.84 -7.89 41.99
C ALA A 9 2.59 -8.10 40.48
N LYS A 10 3.15 -7.23 39.62
CA LYS A 10 3.19 -7.44 38.16
C LYS A 10 4.04 -8.65 37.78
N LEU A 11 5.22 -8.79 38.37
CA LEU A 11 6.12 -9.93 38.13
C LEU A 11 5.51 -11.26 38.56
N TRP A 12 4.84 -11.28 39.73
CA TRP A 12 4.13 -12.46 40.23
C TRP A 12 2.93 -12.84 39.37
N SER A 13 2.18 -11.86 38.88
CA SER A 13 1.08 -12.08 37.93
C SER A 13 1.58 -12.68 36.60
N LEU A 14 2.71 -12.18 36.07
CA LEU A 14 3.35 -12.71 34.86
C LEU A 14 3.86 -14.14 35.07
N LEU A 15 4.49 -14.42 36.22
CA LEU A 15 4.97 -15.76 36.57
C LEU A 15 3.82 -16.77 36.75
N SER A 16 2.69 -16.33 37.32
CA SER A 16 1.48 -17.14 37.48
C SER A 16 0.76 -17.41 36.15
N PHE A 17 0.86 -16.49 35.18
CA PHE A 17 0.30 -16.66 33.83
C PHE A 17 1.11 -17.59 32.93
N LEU A 18 2.41 -17.71 33.17
CA LEU A 18 3.33 -18.55 32.39
C LEU A 18 2.90 -20.02 32.21
N PRO A 19 2.46 -20.77 33.25
CA PRO A 19 1.97 -22.13 33.07
C PRO A 19 0.71 -22.22 32.21
N PHE A 20 -0.18 -21.22 32.31
CA PHE A 20 -1.38 -21.14 31.48
C PHE A 20 -1.03 -20.86 30.01
N PHE A 21 -0.06 -19.97 29.75
CA PHE A 21 0.47 -19.73 28.41
C PHE A 21 1.08 -21.00 27.80
N PHE A 22 1.91 -21.74 28.54
CA PHE A 22 2.51 -22.99 28.05
C PHE A 22 1.45 -24.07 27.79
N LEU A 23 0.39 -24.13 28.57
CA LEU A 23 -0.73 -25.03 28.33
C LEU A 23 -1.47 -24.69 27.03
N LEU A 24 -1.74 -23.41 26.78
CA LEU A 24 -2.35 -22.94 25.52
C LEU A 24 -1.46 -23.18 24.32
N LEU A 25 -0.15 -22.94 24.46
CA LEU A 25 0.83 -23.21 23.42
C LEU A 25 0.89 -24.70 23.09
N LEU A 26 0.95 -25.58 24.10
CA LEU A 26 0.95 -27.02 23.91
C LEU A 26 -0.35 -27.48 23.23
N LEU A 27 -1.50 -26.95 23.66
CA LEU A 27 -2.79 -27.23 23.04
C LEU A 27 -2.83 -26.78 21.57
N GLY A 28 -2.31 -25.58 21.28
CA GLY A 28 -2.20 -25.05 19.92
C GLY A 28 -1.30 -25.91 19.03
N ILE A 29 -0.16 -26.36 19.56
CA ILE A 29 0.77 -27.27 18.85
C ILE A 29 0.11 -28.62 18.58
N ILE A 30 -0.58 -29.20 19.57
CA ILE A 30 -1.29 -30.48 19.39
C ILE A 30 -2.36 -30.34 18.29
N LYS A 31 -3.14 -29.25 18.29
CA LYS A 31 -4.13 -28.98 17.24
C LYS A 31 -3.48 -28.78 15.88
N ALA A 32 -2.40 -28.02 15.80
CA ALA A 32 -1.63 -27.82 14.58
C ALA A 32 -1.06 -29.15 14.06
N ALA A 33 -0.62 -30.05 14.93
CA ALA A 33 -0.13 -31.36 14.54
C ALA A 33 -1.23 -32.29 13.98
N ILE A 34 -2.46 -32.18 14.50
CA ILE A 34 -3.60 -33.00 14.05
C ILE A 34 -4.22 -32.45 12.76
N ILE A 35 -4.45 -31.13 12.68
CA ILE A 35 -5.21 -30.50 11.59
C ILE A 35 -4.33 -29.85 10.56
N GLY A 36 -3.13 -29.41 10.94
CA GLY A 36 -2.18 -28.81 10.02
C GLY A 36 -1.90 -29.68 8.80
N PRO A 37 -1.67 -31.01 8.92
CA PRO A 37 -1.52 -31.88 7.76
C PRO A 37 -2.73 -31.90 6.84
N VAL A 38 -3.95 -31.85 7.40
CA VAL A 38 -5.20 -31.83 6.62
C VAL A 38 -5.34 -30.50 5.88
N ALA A 39 -5.19 -29.37 6.57
CA ALA A 39 -5.26 -28.04 5.97
C ALA A 39 -4.16 -27.82 4.91
N ALA A 40 -2.93 -28.26 5.19
CA ALA A 40 -1.82 -28.21 4.24
C ALA A 40 -2.10 -29.07 3.01
N SER A 41 -2.71 -30.25 3.18
CA SER A 41 -3.09 -31.12 2.06
C SER A 41 -4.19 -30.50 1.21
N VAL A 42 -5.20 -29.85 1.81
CA VAL A 42 -6.26 -29.14 1.09
C VAL A 42 -5.66 -28.01 0.23
N ILE A 43 -4.79 -27.18 0.81
CA ILE A 43 -4.12 -26.08 0.08
C ILE A 43 -3.21 -26.62 -1.02
N LEU A 44 -2.38 -27.62 -0.70
CA LEU A 44 -1.45 -28.21 -1.66
C LEU A 44 -2.20 -28.82 -2.85
N VAL A 45 -3.18 -29.68 -2.59
CA VAL A 45 -3.94 -30.36 -3.65
C VAL A 45 -4.80 -29.36 -4.42
N GLY A 46 -5.49 -28.45 -3.71
CA GLY A 46 -6.35 -27.43 -4.31
C GLY A 46 -5.58 -26.50 -5.23
N ASN A 47 -4.53 -25.85 -4.74
CA ASN A 47 -3.73 -24.94 -5.55
C ASN A 47 -2.99 -25.67 -6.67
N SER A 48 -2.47 -26.88 -6.42
CA SER A 48 -1.82 -27.66 -7.49
C SER A 48 -2.80 -28.06 -8.59
N ALA A 49 -4.03 -28.42 -8.24
CA ALA A 49 -5.08 -28.72 -9.22
C ALA A 49 -5.44 -27.49 -10.07
N VAL A 50 -5.55 -26.30 -9.45
CA VAL A 50 -5.77 -25.03 -10.15
C VAL A 50 -4.60 -24.72 -11.08
N ILE A 51 -3.36 -24.80 -10.58
CA ILE A 51 -2.14 -24.54 -11.37
C ILE A 51 -2.08 -25.49 -12.57
N ILE A 52 -2.20 -26.80 -12.36
CA ILE A 52 -2.10 -27.80 -13.43
C ILE A 52 -3.28 -27.69 -14.41
N GLY A 53 -4.49 -27.47 -13.90
CA GLY A 53 -5.71 -27.37 -14.71
C GLY A 53 -5.75 -26.14 -15.60
N LEU A 54 -5.33 -24.98 -15.08
CA LEU A 54 -5.26 -23.73 -15.84
C LEU A 54 -3.97 -23.58 -16.64
N TRP A 55 -2.93 -24.37 -16.37
CA TRP A 55 -1.63 -24.26 -17.04
C TRP A 55 -1.73 -24.24 -18.57
N PRO A 56 -2.50 -25.11 -19.26
CA PRO A 56 -2.65 -25.04 -20.71
C PRO A 56 -3.31 -23.75 -21.18
N ALA A 57 -4.30 -23.25 -20.45
CA ALA A 57 -5.00 -22.01 -20.78
C ALA A 57 -4.09 -20.79 -20.60
N HIS A 58 -3.38 -20.70 -19.47
CA HIS A 58 -2.36 -19.68 -19.23
C HIS A 58 -1.26 -19.74 -20.29
N PHE A 59 -0.79 -20.93 -20.64
CA PHE A 59 0.21 -21.12 -21.68
C PHE A 59 -0.29 -20.54 -23.02
N LEU A 60 -1.42 -21.02 -23.52
CA LEU A 60 -1.97 -20.58 -24.80
C LEU A 60 -2.31 -19.08 -24.81
N TRP A 61 -2.94 -18.55 -23.76
CA TRP A 61 -3.29 -17.14 -23.65
C TRP A 61 -2.06 -16.24 -23.63
N THR A 62 -1.01 -16.64 -22.92
CA THR A 62 0.25 -15.88 -22.89
C THR A 62 0.88 -15.78 -24.27
N TYR A 63 0.97 -16.91 -24.98
CA TYR A 63 1.47 -16.92 -26.35
C TYR A 63 0.62 -16.03 -27.26
N TYR A 64 -0.70 -16.11 -27.13
CA TYR A 64 -1.61 -15.27 -27.91
C TYR A 64 -1.43 -13.77 -27.62
N CYS A 65 -1.39 -13.35 -26.36
CA CYS A 65 -1.22 -11.93 -25.98
C CYS A 65 0.13 -11.38 -26.44
N VAL A 66 1.22 -12.17 -26.29
CA VAL A 66 2.55 -11.80 -26.77
C VAL A 66 2.58 -11.70 -28.30
N LEU A 67 1.87 -12.58 -29.02
CA LEU A 67 1.79 -12.51 -30.48
C LEU A 67 0.91 -11.35 -30.97
N LYS A 68 -0.14 -10.99 -30.24
CA LYS A 68 -1.08 -9.93 -30.59
C LYS A 68 -0.55 -8.53 -30.26
N THR A 69 0.21 -8.37 -29.17
CA THR A 69 0.61 -7.05 -28.69
C THR A 69 1.43 -6.28 -29.73
N LYS A 70 1.08 -5.00 -29.92
CA LYS A 70 1.83 -4.04 -30.76
C LYS A 70 2.80 -3.19 -29.94
N ARG A 71 2.79 -3.34 -28.60
CA ARG A 71 3.66 -2.58 -27.68
C ARG A 71 5.14 -2.96 -27.80
N ILE A 72 5.42 -4.15 -28.32
CA ILE A 72 6.74 -4.78 -28.33
C ILE A 72 7.25 -4.85 -29.77
N GLY A 73 8.48 -4.35 -30.00
CA GLY A 73 9.15 -4.44 -31.31
C GLY A 73 9.31 -5.88 -31.80
N MET A 74 9.37 -6.07 -33.13
CA MET A 74 9.35 -7.40 -33.78
C MET A 74 10.46 -8.33 -33.26
N VAL A 75 11.64 -7.78 -33.02
CA VAL A 75 12.80 -8.49 -32.51
C VAL A 75 12.60 -8.96 -31.07
N LEU A 76 12.16 -8.06 -30.18
CA LEU A 76 11.90 -8.39 -28.78
C LEU A 76 10.75 -9.41 -28.67
N LYS A 77 9.78 -9.32 -29.57
CA LYS A 77 8.67 -10.27 -29.67
C LYS A 77 9.17 -11.69 -29.94
N ILE A 78 10.08 -11.86 -30.91
CA ILE A 78 10.71 -13.15 -31.21
C ILE A 78 11.51 -13.65 -30.00
N LEU A 79 12.31 -12.78 -29.38
CA LEU A 79 13.11 -13.15 -28.21
C LEU A 79 12.23 -13.60 -27.04
N ILE A 80 11.19 -12.84 -26.71
CA ILE A 80 10.24 -13.19 -25.65
C ILE A 80 9.58 -14.52 -25.99
N LEU A 81 9.13 -14.73 -27.23
CA LEU A 81 8.49 -15.98 -27.66
C LEU A 81 9.42 -17.20 -27.47
N VAL A 82 10.72 -17.04 -27.73
CA VAL A 82 11.73 -18.11 -27.54
C VAL A 82 12.02 -18.33 -26.05
N CYS A 83 12.02 -17.28 -25.24
CA CYS A 83 12.31 -17.37 -23.80
C CYS A 83 11.09 -17.78 -22.95
N LEU A 84 9.87 -17.53 -23.43
CA LEU A 84 8.60 -17.76 -22.74
C LEU A 84 8.36 -19.20 -22.25
N PRO A 85 8.80 -20.28 -22.95
CA PRO A 85 8.66 -21.63 -22.45
C PRO A 85 9.29 -21.83 -21.07
N VAL A 86 10.43 -21.19 -20.80
CA VAL A 86 11.18 -21.39 -19.55
C VAL A 86 10.38 -20.96 -18.31
N PRO A 87 9.90 -19.70 -18.18
CA PRO A 87 9.09 -19.29 -17.04
C PRO A 87 7.75 -20.02 -16.97
N LEU A 88 7.12 -20.34 -18.10
CA LEU A 88 5.84 -21.09 -18.12
C LEU A 88 5.99 -22.54 -17.65
N LEU A 89 7.11 -23.19 -17.96
CA LEU A 89 7.43 -24.53 -17.46
C LEU A 89 7.85 -24.48 -15.98
N MET A 90 8.57 -23.44 -15.58
CA MET A 90 8.98 -23.21 -14.19
C MET A 90 7.79 -22.86 -13.27
N LEU A 91 6.71 -22.29 -13.81
CA LEU A 91 5.52 -21.90 -13.04
C LEU A 91 4.91 -23.07 -12.25
N VAL A 92 4.84 -24.26 -12.84
CA VAL A 92 4.26 -25.44 -12.19
C VAL A 92 5.08 -25.89 -10.97
N PRO A 93 6.38 -26.22 -11.07
CA PRO A 93 7.16 -26.65 -9.92
C PRO A 93 7.28 -25.56 -8.85
N PHE A 94 7.44 -24.28 -9.23
CA PHE A 94 7.48 -23.19 -8.25
C PHE A 94 6.12 -22.96 -7.59
N GLY A 95 5.02 -23.06 -8.34
CA GLY A 95 3.67 -22.92 -7.80
C GLY A 95 3.31 -24.05 -6.82
N VAL A 96 3.69 -25.29 -7.14
CA VAL A 96 3.52 -26.44 -6.22
C VAL A 96 4.38 -26.28 -4.97
N LEU A 97 5.65 -25.88 -5.11
CA LEU A 97 6.55 -25.64 -3.98
C LEU A 97 6.05 -24.48 -3.10
N GLY A 98 5.58 -23.39 -3.71
CA GLY A 98 4.96 -22.27 -3.01
C GLY A 98 3.70 -22.71 -2.26
N SER A 99 2.85 -23.51 -2.88
CA SER A 99 1.64 -24.06 -2.26
C SER A 99 1.95 -24.98 -1.08
N LEU A 100 3.04 -25.76 -1.17
CA LEU A 100 3.52 -26.57 -0.04
C LEU A 100 3.97 -25.68 1.12
N LEU A 101 4.78 -24.65 0.86
CA LEU A 101 5.27 -23.74 1.89
C LEU A 101 4.14 -22.97 2.55
N VAL A 102 3.21 -22.41 1.75
CA VAL A 102 2.02 -21.70 2.24
C VAL A 102 1.10 -22.65 3.00
N GLY A 103 0.88 -23.86 2.49
CA GLY A 103 0.05 -24.87 3.14
C GLY A 103 0.61 -25.29 4.51
N VAL A 104 1.91 -25.56 4.60
CA VAL A 104 2.58 -25.89 5.87
C VAL A 104 2.54 -24.72 6.84
N GLY A 105 2.86 -23.51 6.37
CA GLY A 105 2.82 -22.30 7.20
C GLY A 105 1.41 -22.05 7.73
N TYR A 106 0.41 -22.00 6.85
CA TYR A 106 -0.98 -21.79 7.24
C TYR A 106 -1.50 -22.89 8.16
N GLY A 107 -1.25 -24.16 7.82
CA GLY A 107 -1.69 -25.31 8.62
C GLY A 107 -1.06 -25.35 10.02
N PHE A 108 0.13 -24.80 10.20
CA PHE A 108 0.77 -24.69 11.52
C PHE A 108 0.29 -23.46 12.30
N PHE A 109 0.29 -22.28 11.68
CA PHE A 109 0.01 -21.02 12.38
C PHE A 109 -1.48 -20.76 12.62
N ALA A 110 -2.37 -21.12 11.69
CA ALA A 110 -3.79 -20.81 11.82
C ALA A 110 -4.45 -21.51 13.03
N PRO A 111 -4.30 -22.83 13.26
CA PRO A 111 -4.81 -23.48 14.48
C PRO A 111 -4.19 -22.94 15.76
N LEU A 112 -2.92 -22.56 15.70
CA LEU A 112 -2.18 -22.01 16.81
C LEU A 112 -2.76 -20.66 17.21
N ILE A 113 -2.90 -19.72 16.27
CA ILE A 113 -3.47 -18.38 16.51
C ILE A 113 -4.92 -18.48 16.98
N ALA A 114 -5.72 -19.36 16.37
CA ALA A 114 -7.12 -19.58 16.77
C ALA A 114 -7.25 -20.07 18.23
N THR A 115 -6.28 -20.83 18.72
CA THR A 115 -6.26 -21.30 20.13
C THR A 115 -6.00 -20.14 21.10
N PHE A 116 -5.17 -19.18 20.72
CA PHE A 116 -4.93 -17.98 21.51
C PHE A 116 -6.11 -17.00 21.45
N GLU A 117 -6.80 -16.89 20.31
CA GLU A 117 -8.00 -16.06 20.13
C GLU A 117 -9.19 -16.57 20.96
N ALA A 118 -9.40 -17.88 21.01
CA ALA A 118 -10.47 -18.51 21.78
C ALA A 118 -10.35 -18.26 23.31
N THR A 119 -9.18 -17.86 23.80
CA THR A 119 -8.98 -17.51 25.22
C THR A 119 -9.56 -16.13 25.57
N GLY A 120 -9.69 -15.23 24.59
CA GLY A 120 -10.14 -13.85 24.80
C GLY A 120 -11.64 -13.67 24.94
N LYS A 121 -12.45 -14.67 24.56
CA LYS A 121 -13.92 -14.65 24.64
C LYS A 121 -14.38 -15.45 25.87
N ASN A 122 -15.33 -14.87 26.63
CA ASN A 122 -15.77 -15.31 27.95
C ASN A 122 -15.97 -16.84 28.09
N ALA A 123 -15.35 -17.40 29.12
CA ALA A 123 -15.18 -18.83 29.40
C ALA A 123 -16.42 -19.56 29.98
N ILE A 124 -17.61 -19.39 29.40
CA ILE A 124 -18.84 -19.90 30.04
C ILE A 124 -19.43 -21.18 29.40
N ASP A 125 -19.04 -21.60 28.19
CA ASP A 125 -19.43 -22.93 27.70
C ASP A 125 -18.29 -23.82 27.18
N LYS A 126 -18.01 -24.83 28.02
CA LYS A 126 -17.37 -26.15 27.86
C LYS A 126 -16.36 -26.36 26.72
N LEU A 127 -15.19 -26.84 27.13
CA LEU A 127 -14.08 -27.56 26.46
C LEU A 127 -14.31 -28.13 25.03
N SER A 128 -15.53 -28.58 24.70
CA SER A 128 -15.94 -29.00 23.35
C SER A 128 -15.86 -27.85 22.33
N HIS A 129 -16.25 -26.63 22.69
CA HIS A 129 -16.10 -25.45 21.82
C HIS A 129 -14.61 -25.16 21.58
N TYR A 130 -13.77 -25.32 22.61
CA TYR A 130 -12.33 -25.11 22.48
C TYR A 130 -11.65 -26.08 21.50
N PHE A 131 -12.16 -27.31 21.35
CA PHE A 131 -11.60 -28.33 20.45
C PHE A 131 -12.19 -28.29 19.05
N VAL A 132 -13.41 -27.77 18.86
CA VAL A 132 -14.08 -27.74 17.55
C VAL A 132 -13.90 -26.40 16.83
N ASP A 133 -13.86 -25.28 17.58
CA ASP A 133 -13.99 -23.91 17.04
C ASP A 133 -12.73 -23.36 16.36
N GLY A 134 -11.55 -23.96 16.61
CA GLY A 134 -10.30 -23.65 15.87
C GLY A 134 -10.00 -24.62 14.71
N CYS A 135 -10.71 -25.73 14.66
CA CYS A 135 -10.38 -26.89 13.84
C CYS A 135 -11.11 -26.84 12.50
N LEU A 136 -12.44 -26.71 12.58
CA LEU A 136 -13.29 -26.55 11.41
C LEU A 136 -13.04 -25.20 10.71
N SER A 137 -12.75 -24.15 11.48
CA SER A 137 -12.42 -22.81 10.97
C SER A 137 -11.11 -22.82 10.17
N THR A 138 -10.09 -23.55 10.62
CA THR A 138 -8.84 -23.72 9.84
C THR A 138 -9.08 -24.44 8.52
N ILE A 139 -9.89 -25.51 8.51
CA ILE A 139 -10.21 -26.24 7.28
C ILE A 139 -11.04 -25.35 6.34
N LYS A 140 -12.07 -24.66 6.85
CA LYS A 140 -12.86 -23.71 6.05
C LYS A 140 -11.97 -22.62 5.46
N GLY A 141 -11.09 -22.04 6.27
CA GLY A 141 -10.13 -21.03 5.82
C GLY A 141 -9.14 -21.57 4.78
N SER A 142 -8.74 -22.84 4.87
CA SER A 142 -7.92 -23.48 3.84
C SER A 142 -8.67 -23.61 2.50
N CYS A 143 -9.97 -23.91 2.53
CA CYS A 143 -10.81 -23.91 1.33
C CYS A 143 -11.01 -22.50 0.76
N THR A 144 -11.17 -21.48 1.62
CA THR A 144 -11.24 -20.09 1.20
C THR A 144 -9.95 -19.65 0.52
N LEU A 145 -8.78 -19.98 1.08
CA LEU A 145 -7.49 -19.68 0.45
C LEU A 145 -7.35 -20.28 -0.94
N VAL A 146 -7.80 -21.53 -1.12
CA VAL A 146 -7.81 -22.18 -2.44
C VAL A 146 -8.77 -21.45 -3.38
N ARG A 147 -9.95 -21.02 -2.89
CA ARG A 147 -10.93 -20.27 -3.67
C ARG A 147 -10.38 -18.91 -4.11
N ASP A 148 -9.76 -18.17 -3.21
CA ASP A 148 -9.16 -16.86 -3.50
C ASP A 148 -8.02 -16.99 -4.51
N PHE A 149 -7.18 -18.02 -4.35
CA PHE A 149 -6.14 -18.35 -5.33
C PHE A 149 -6.73 -18.72 -6.70
N THR A 150 -7.84 -19.46 -6.70
CA THR A 150 -8.57 -19.82 -7.92
C THR A 150 -9.09 -18.55 -8.60
N ASP A 151 -9.77 -17.67 -7.86
CA ASP A 151 -10.34 -16.42 -8.36
C ASP A 151 -9.27 -15.51 -8.96
N PHE A 152 -8.15 -15.33 -8.25
CA PHE A 152 -6.97 -14.62 -8.74
C PHE A 152 -6.43 -15.22 -10.05
N SER A 153 -6.30 -16.54 -10.12
CA SER A 153 -5.80 -17.23 -11.32
C SER A 153 -6.76 -17.09 -12.50
N PHE A 154 -8.09 -17.09 -12.26
CA PHE A 154 -9.10 -16.99 -13.31
C PHE A 154 -9.36 -15.56 -13.79
N HIS A 155 -9.20 -14.55 -12.94
CA HIS A 155 -9.59 -13.18 -13.28
C HIS A 155 -8.40 -12.24 -13.38
N SER A 156 -7.57 -12.17 -12.33
CA SER A 156 -6.47 -11.20 -12.29
C SER A 156 -5.42 -11.50 -13.35
N TYR A 157 -5.09 -12.78 -13.55
CA TYR A 157 -4.12 -13.18 -14.57
C TYR A 157 -4.58 -12.79 -15.98
N PHE A 158 -5.81 -13.18 -16.37
CA PHE A 158 -6.32 -12.91 -17.71
C PHE A 158 -6.49 -11.41 -17.94
N SER A 159 -7.00 -10.66 -16.94
CA SER A 159 -7.11 -9.20 -17.03
C SER A 159 -5.76 -8.52 -17.26
N PHE A 160 -4.71 -8.97 -16.56
CA PHE A 160 -3.36 -8.43 -16.76
C PHE A 160 -2.82 -8.74 -18.16
N MET A 161 -3.03 -9.97 -18.64
CA MET A 161 -2.61 -10.37 -19.99
C MET A 161 -3.41 -9.65 -21.09
N ASP A 162 -4.67 -9.30 -20.84
CA ASP A 162 -5.51 -8.55 -21.75
C ASP A 162 -5.03 -7.11 -21.89
N GLU A 163 -4.72 -6.45 -20.77
CA GLU A 163 -4.12 -5.11 -20.74
C GLU A 163 -2.79 -5.05 -21.50
N LEU A 164 -1.95 -6.09 -21.35
CA LEU A 164 -0.71 -6.24 -22.11
C LEU A 164 -0.94 -6.40 -23.63
N SER A 165 -2.08 -6.99 -24.00
CA SER A 165 -2.47 -7.21 -25.39
C SER A 165 -3.13 -5.98 -26.04
N GLU A 166 -3.63 -5.03 -25.24
CA GLU A 166 -4.26 -3.81 -25.73
C GLU A 166 -3.26 -2.91 -26.46
N THR A 167 -3.68 -2.43 -27.63
CA THR A 167 -2.94 -1.48 -28.45
C THR A 167 -2.84 -0.14 -27.73
N ILE A 168 -1.61 0.36 -27.58
CA ILE A 168 -1.39 1.75 -27.18
C ILE A 168 -1.93 2.65 -28.31
N GLY A 169 -2.45 3.83 -27.94
CA GLY A 169 -2.91 4.84 -28.90
C GLY A 169 -1.82 5.21 -29.92
N ASP A 170 -2.25 5.70 -31.09
CA ASP A 170 -1.45 5.83 -32.32
C ASP A 170 -0.18 6.71 -32.25
N GLU A 171 0.17 7.26 -31.07
CA GLU A 171 1.30 8.17 -30.86
C GLU A 171 2.50 7.58 -30.09
N GLU A 172 2.40 6.39 -29.48
CA GLU A 172 3.57 5.76 -28.81
C GLU A 172 4.29 4.78 -29.74
N ALA A 173 5.56 5.05 -30.01
CA ALA A 173 6.43 4.14 -30.74
C ALA A 173 6.55 2.79 -29.99
N PRO A 174 6.51 1.65 -30.68
CA PRO A 174 6.72 0.35 -30.05
C PRO A 174 8.07 0.34 -29.33
N ILE A 175 8.14 -0.39 -28.20
CA ILE A 175 9.39 -0.57 -27.45
C ILE A 175 10.34 -1.39 -28.33
N ASP A 176 11.18 -0.69 -29.08
CA ASP A 176 12.21 -1.29 -29.92
C ASP A 176 13.47 -1.53 -29.09
N VAL A 177 13.95 -2.76 -29.18
CA VAL A 177 15.08 -3.24 -28.40
C VAL A 177 16.31 -3.34 -29.28
N LYS A 178 17.37 -2.66 -28.87
CA LYS A 178 18.69 -2.79 -29.49
C LYS A 178 19.27 -4.16 -29.11
N LEU A 179 19.21 -5.12 -30.03
CA LEU A 179 19.78 -6.47 -29.89
C LEU A 179 21.23 -6.48 -29.40
N LEU A 180 21.99 -5.45 -29.79
CA LEU A 180 23.41 -5.34 -29.47
C LEU A 180 23.68 -5.18 -27.96
N GLU A 181 22.70 -4.70 -27.19
CA GLU A 181 22.82 -4.46 -25.75
C GLU A 181 22.40 -5.66 -24.88
N ILE A 182 21.78 -6.68 -25.47
CA ILE A 182 21.33 -7.89 -24.77
C ILE A 182 22.52 -8.69 -24.20
N PRO A 183 23.62 -8.93 -24.94
CA PRO A 183 24.78 -9.63 -24.39
C PRO A 183 25.41 -8.88 -23.22
N THR A 184 25.45 -7.55 -23.29
CA THR A 184 25.94 -6.68 -22.22
C THR A 184 25.08 -6.79 -20.96
N SER A 185 23.75 -6.75 -21.14
CA SER A 185 22.78 -6.95 -20.05
C SER A 185 22.94 -8.32 -19.38
N PHE A 186 23.03 -9.38 -20.18
CA PHE A 186 23.25 -10.74 -19.69
C PHE A 186 24.55 -10.87 -18.90
N LEU A 187 25.65 -10.29 -19.38
CA LEU A 187 26.94 -10.29 -18.69
C LEU A 187 26.85 -9.57 -17.34
N VAL A 188 26.14 -8.44 -17.26
CA VAL A 188 25.92 -7.74 -15.99
C VAL A 188 25.09 -8.58 -15.03
N SER A 189 23.98 -9.18 -15.47
CA SER A 189 23.17 -10.06 -14.61
C SER A 189 23.98 -11.26 -14.11
N ALA A 190 24.79 -11.88 -14.97
CA ALA A 190 25.63 -13.02 -14.61
C ALA A 190 26.68 -12.69 -13.53
N LEU A 191 27.17 -11.44 -13.50
CA LEU A 191 28.09 -10.94 -12.47
C LEU A 191 27.36 -10.47 -11.21
N ALA A 192 26.21 -9.79 -11.37
CA ALA A 192 25.48 -9.18 -10.26
C ALA A 192 24.76 -10.21 -9.38
N ILE A 193 24.12 -11.22 -9.96
CA ILE A 193 23.40 -12.25 -9.19
C ILE A 193 24.28 -12.93 -8.13
N PRO A 194 25.45 -13.53 -8.47
CA PRO A 194 26.26 -14.20 -7.44
C PRO A 194 26.81 -13.21 -6.40
N LEU A 195 27.16 -11.98 -6.80
CA LEU A 195 27.64 -10.98 -5.87
C LEU A 195 26.54 -10.54 -4.89
N ASP A 196 25.36 -10.20 -5.41
CA ASP A 196 24.23 -9.75 -4.60
C ASP A 196 23.79 -10.85 -3.65
N VAL A 197 23.71 -12.11 -4.11
CA VAL A 197 23.40 -13.25 -3.25
C VAL A 197 24.39 -13.37 -2.10
N ILE A 198 25.69 -13.29 -2.36
CA ILE A 198 26.71 -13.39 -1.30
C ILE A 198 26.63 -12.19 -0.34
N VAL A 199 26.57 -10.98 -0.87
CA VAL A 199 26.69 -9.76 -0.07
C VAL A 199 25.40 -9.45 0.71
N ILE A 200 24.23 -9.51 0.06
CA ILE A 200 22.93 -9.25 0.71
C ILE A 200 22.65 -10.30 1.78
N THR A 201 22.89 -11.58 1.47
CA THR A 201 22.75 -12.66 2.47
C THR A 201 23.76 -12.49 3.61
N GLY A 202 25.01 -12.09 3.31
CA GLY A 202 26.02 -11.79 4.33
C GLY A 202 25.60 -10.67 5.28
N VAL A 203 25.06 -9.56 4.75
CA VAL A 203 24.53 -8.45 5.54
C VAL A 203 23.33 -8.90 6.38
N ALA A 204 22.41 -9.66 5.79
CA ALA A 204 21.24 -10.20 6.49
C ALA A 204 21.66 -11.12 7.65
N LEU A 205 22.62 -12.02 7.41
CA LEU A 205 23.15 -12.93 8.44
C LEU A 205 23.85 -12.16 9.56
N LEU A 206 24.65 -11.14 9.24
CA LEU A 206 25.36 -10.33 10.24
C LEU A 206 24.41 -9.50 11.10
N LYS A 207 23.32 -8.99 10.52
CA LYS A 207 22.31 -8.19 11.21
C LYS A 207 21.23 -9.01 11.89
N SER A 208 21.05 -10.27 11.51
CA SER A 208 20.04 -11.16 12.09
C SER A 208 20.13 -11.31 13.63
N PRO A 209 21.31 -11.40 14.28
CA PRO A 209 21.39 -11.49 15.73
C PRO A 209 20.99 -10.16 16.40
N LEU A 210 21.29 -9.04 15.77
CA LEU A 210 20.88 -7.71 16.25
C LEU A 210 19.36 -7.54 16.13
N MET A 211 18.76 -7.99 15.02
CA MET A 211 17.31 -8.02 14.83
C MET A 211 16.62 -8.90 15.89
N LEU A 212 17.20 -10.06 16.18
CA LEU A 212 16.70 -10.97 17.21
C LEU A 212 16.70 -10.31 18.59
N LEU A 213 17.86 -9.81 19.03
CA LEU A 213 18.02 -9.21 20.36
C LEU A 213 17.20 -7.93 20.53
N LYS A 214 17.22 -7.03 19.53
CA LYS A 214 16.49 -5.76 19.61
C LYS A 214 14.98 -5.97 19.52
N GLY A 215 14.52 -6.88 18.66
CA GLY A 215 13.12 -7.24 18.56
C GLY A 215 12.60 -7.89 19.85
N TRP A 216 13.35 -8.82 20.44
CA TRP A 216 13.02 -9.34 21.76
C TRP A 216 12.99 -8.25 22.83
N HIS A 217 14.02 -7.40 22.89
CA HIS A 217 14.06 -6.31 23.86
C HIS A 217 12.81 -5.42 23.78
N ARG A 218 12.39 -5.07 22.56
CA ARG A 218 11.18 -4.29 22.32
C ARG A 218 9.91 -5.04 22.71
N LEU A 219 9.76 -6.30 22.30
CA LEU A 219 8.59 -7.12 22.66
C LEU A 219 8.48 -7.34 24.18
N PHE A 220 9.61 -7.49 24.88
CA PHE A 220 9.63 -7.55 26.35
C PHE A 220 9.27 -6.19 26.98
N GLN A 221 9.73 -5.08 26.42
CA GLN A 221 9.34 -3.74 26.88
C GLN A 221 7.84 -3.50 26.68
N ASP A 222 7.28 -3.87 25.53
CA ASP A 222 5.86 -3.73 25.23
C ASP A 222 5.01 -4.61 26.18
N LEU A 223 5.50 -5.82 26.52
CA LEU A 223 4.86 -6.71 27.49
C LEU A 223 4.86 -6.15 28.93
N ILE A 224 5.96 -5.53 29.37
CA ILE A 224 6.16 -5.02 30.74
C ILE A 224 5.55 -3.63 30.93
N GLY A 225 5.64 -2.78 29.90
CA GLY A 225 5.25 -1.37 29.92
C GLY A 225 3.75 -1.12 29.88
N ARG A 226 2.95 -2.06 29.33
CA ARG A 226 1.52 -1.83 29.02
C ARG A 226 1.30 -0.54 28.19
N GLU A 227 2.27 -0.17 27.37
CA GLU A 227 2.14 0.91 26.39
C GLU A 227 2.06 0.28 24.99
N GLY A 228 1.10 0.72 24.16
CA GLY A 228 0.85 0.19 22.81
C GLY A 228 -0.48 -0.57 22.64
N PRO A 229 -0.68 -1.32 21.53
CA PRO A 229 -1.93 -2.05 21.20
C PRO A 229 -2.31 -3.17 22.21
N PHE A 230 -1.54 -3.31 23.29
CA PHE A 230 -1.65 -4.34 24.32
C PHE A 230 -2.25 -3.81 25.64
N LEU A 231 -3.07 -2.76 25.56
CA LEU A 231 -3.71 -2.16 26.73
C LEU A 231 -4.71 -3.12 27.42
N GLU A 232 -5.27 -4.06 26.68
CA GLU A 232 -6.25 -5.03 27.17
C GLU A 232 -5.62 -6.34 27.63
N THR A 233 -6.12 -6.88 28.76
CA THR A 233 -5.66 -8.16 29.35
C THR A 233 -5.78 -9.35 28.40
N VAL A 234 -6.60 -9.22 27.36
CA VAL A 234 -6.82 -10.22 26.31
C VAL A 234 -5.58 -10.40 25.42
N CYS A 235 -4.71 -9.40 25.31
CA CYS A 235 -3.59 -9.42 24.37
C CYS A 235 -2.28 -9.98 24.96
N VAL A 236 -2.23 -10.27 26.27
CA VAL A 236 -1.03 -10.84 26.93
C VAL A 236 -0.61 -12.21 26.35
N PRO A 237 -1.53 -13.16 26.11
CA PRO A 237 -1.21 -14.40 25.39
C PRO A 237 -0.60 -14.16 24.00
N PHE A 238 -1.13 -13.19 23.24
CA PHE A 238 -0.65 -12.86 21.90
C PHE A 238 0.75 -12.24 21.90
N ALA A 239 1.05 -11.38 22.88
CA ALA A 239 2.39 -10.83 23.06
C ALA A 239 3.42 -11.92 23.40
N GLY A 240 3.05 -12.87 24.28
CA GLY A 240 3.89 -14.05 24.57
C GLY A 240 4.15 -14.91 23.33
N LEU A 241 3.13 -15.09 22.49
CA LEU A 241 3.26 -15.81 21.23
C LEU A 241 4.18 -15.07 20.24
N ALA A 242 4.05 -13.75 20.11
CA ALA A 242 4.91 -12.94 19.27
C ALA A 242 6.40 -13.02 19.69
N ILE A 243 6.68 -13.03 21.00
CA ILE A 243 8.05 -13.23 21.53
C ILE A 243 8.61 -14.59 21.12
N LEU A 244 7.79 -15.64 21.21
CA LEU A 244 8.19 -17.01 20.85
C LEU A 244 8.39 -17.18 19.33
N LEU A 245 7.54 -16.53 18.51
CA LEU A 245 7.60 -16.61 17.05
C LEU A 245 8.62 -15.66 16.43
N TRP A 246 9.13 -14.68 17.18
CA TRP A 246 10.11 -13.71 16.69
C TRP A 246 11.37 -14.34 16.05
N PRO A 247 12.01 -15.38 16.63
CA PRO A 247 13.15 -16.04 15.99
C PRO A 247 12.81 -16.61 14.61
N LEU A 248 11.60 -17.13 14.44
CA LEU A 248 11.14 -17.67 13.17
C LEU A 248 10.93 -16.55 12.13
N ALA A 249 10.44 -15.39 12.56
CA ALA A 249 10.37 -14.21 11.70
C ALA A 249 11.76 -13.72 11.26
N VAL A 250 12.77 -13.77 12.15
CA VAL A 250 14.17 -13.45 11.81
C VAL A 250 14.74 -14.46 10.80
N VAL A 251 14.50 -15.76 10.99
CA VAL A 251 14.92 -16.78 10.00
C VAL A 251 14.22 -16.54 8.66
N GLY A 252 12.92 -16.25 8.68
CA GLY A 252 12.13 -15.92 7.50
C GLY A 252 12.66 -14.69 6.76
N SER A 253 13.10 -13.65 7.47
CA SER A 253 13.67 -12.46 6.83
C SER A 253 15.02 -12.72 6.17
N VAL A 254 15.85 -13.60 6.72
CA VAL A 254 17.11 -14.03 6.09
C VAL A 254 16.84 -14.83 4.81
N ILE A 255 15.89 -15.79 4.86
CA ILE A 255 15.49 -16.57 3.69
C ILE A 255 14.89 -15.66 2.61
N ALA A 256 14.02 -14.72 2.99
CA ALA A 256 13.45 -13.74 2.07
C ALA A 256 14.54 -12.86 1.45
N SER A 257 15.52 -12.41 2.23
CA SER A 257 16.66 -11.62 1.72
C SER A 257 17.49 -12.42 0.71
N PHE A 258 17.75 -13.70 0.99
CA PHE A 258 18.41 -14.61 0.05
C PHE A 258 17.61 -14.75 -1.25
N ILE A 259 16.30 -14.98 -1.19
CA ILE A 259 15.46 -15.11 -2.39
C ILE A 259 15.41 -13.79 -3.19
N CYS A 260 15.20 -12.66 -2.51
CA CYS A 260 15.14 -11.34 -3.14
C CYS A 260 16.45 -10.95 -3.82
N SER A 261 17.60 -11.39 -3.30
CA SER A 261 18.91 -11.06 -3.86
C SER A 261 19.10 -11.51 -5.32
N PHE A 262 18.48 -12.62 -5.74
CA PHE A 262 18.50 -13.07 -7.14
C PHE A 262 17.79 -12.07 -8.06
N PHE A 263 16.63 -11.58 -7.64
CA PHE A 263 15.84 -10.63 -8.43
C PHE A 263 16.51 -9.26 -8.48
N LEU A 264 17.09 -8.82 -7.37
CA LEU A 264 17.86 -7.57 -7.31
C LEU A 264 19.09 -7.62 -8.22
N GLY A 265 19.86 -8.71 -8.19
CA GLY A 265 21.01 -8.91 -9.08
C GLY A 265 20.61 -9.00 -10.54
N PHE A 266 19.48 -9.67 -10.85
CA PHE A 266 18.95 -9.72 -12.21
C PHE A 266 18.57 -8.32 -12.72
N TYR A 267 17.97 -7.50 -11.87
CA TYR A 267 17.55 -6.12 -12.21
C TYR A 267 18.74 -5.22 -12.58
N ALA A 268 19.96 -5.52 -12.12
CA ALA A 268 21.17 -4.83 -12.58
C ALA A 268 21.37 -4.92 -14.10
N GLY A 269 21.05 -6.08 -14.71
CA GLY A 269 21.07 -6.25 -16.15
C GLY A 269 19.98 -5.46 -16.86
N VAL A 270 18.80 -5.32 -16.24
CA VAL A 270 17.72 -4.46 -16.74
C VAL A 270 18.17 -3.00 -16.79
N ILE A 271 18.85 -2.52 -15.75
CA ILE A 271 19.43 -1.16 -15.73
C ILE A 271 20.53 -1.00 -16.78
N ALA A 272 21.41 -1.99 -16.94
CA ALA A 272 22.45 -1.97 -17.98
C ALA A 272 21.85 -1.83 -19.38
N TYR A 273 20.71 -2.50 -19.59
CA TYR A 273 19.94 -2.45 -20.83
C TYR A 273 19.25 -1.09 -21.02
N GLN A 274 18.54 -0.58 -20.01
CA GLN A 274 17.84 0.70 -20.07
C GLN A 274 18.76 1.90 -20.28
N GLU A 275 19.93 1.90 -19.63
CA GLU A 275 20.89 2.99 -19.70
C GLU A 275 21.88 2.85 -20.87
N GLU A 276 21.78 1.76 -21.64
CA GLU A 276 22.70 1.38 -22.72
C GLU A 276 24.16 1.45 -22.23
N SER A 277 24.41 0.92 -21.03
CA SER A 277 25.70 1.07 -20.38
C SER A 277 26.00 -0.01 -19.36
N PHE A 278 27.04 -0.80 -19.67
CA PHE A 278 27.63 -1.78 -18.76
C PHE A 278 28.01 -1.18 -17.39
N ARG A 279 28.58 0.04 -17.40
CA ARG A 279 29.01 0.73 -16.17
C ARG A 279 27.85 1.10 -15.26
N MET A 280 26.69 1.43 -15.83
CA MET A 280 25.50 1.81 -15.06
C MET A 280 24.86 0.59 -14.40
N GLY A 281 24.87 -0.56 -15.06
CA GLY A 281 24.50 -1.84 -14.45
C GLY A 281 25.40 -2.23 -13.26
N LEU A 282 26.73 -2.11 -13.42
CA LEU A 282 27.66 -2.32 -12.31
C LEU A 282 27.51 -1.29 -11.18
N ALA A 283 27.22 -0.04 -11.52
CA ALA A 283 26.91 0.98 -10.53
C ALA A 283 25.63 0.62 -9.75
N TYR A 284 24.60 0.09 -10.41
CA TYR A 284 23.39 -0.39 -9.72
C TYR A 284 23.71 -1.55 -8.77
N MET A 285 24.48 -2.55 -9.23
CA MET A 285 24.93 -3.69 -8.41
C MET A 285 25.64 -3.23 -7.12
N VAL A 286 26.50 -2.20 -7.20
CA VAL A 286 27.12 -1.64 -5.99
C VAL A 286 26.12 -0.84 -5.13
N SER A 287 25.22 -0.11 -5.79
CA SER A 287 24.24 0.75 -5.11
C SER A 287 23.14 -0.02 -4.38
N ILE A 288 22.72 -1.17 -4.92
CA ILE A 288 21.62 -1.95 -4.34
C ILE A 288 22.01 -2.55 -2.99
N VAL A 289 23.28 -2.93 -2.84
CA VAL A 289 23.86 -3.34 -1.56
C VAL A 289 23.79 -2.20 -0.54
N SER A 290 24.17 -0.98 -0.93
CA SER A 290 24.06 0.21 -0.07
C SER A 290 22.60 0.49 0.32
N MET A 291 21.66 0.36 -0.61
CA MET A 291 20.23 0.53 -0.35
C MET A 291 19.66 -0.55 0.57
N PHE A 292 20.10 -1.81 0.42
CA PHE A 292 19.69 -2.90 1.30
C PHE A 292 20.25 -2.70 2.72
N ASP A 293 21.51 -2.28 2.83
CA ASP A 293 22.14 -1.96 4.12
C ASP A 293 21.45 -0.78 4.82
N GLU A 294 21.09 0.27 4.08
CA GLU A 294 20.31 1.42 4.55
C GLU A 294 18.91 0.99 5.02
N TYR A 295 18.18 0.22 4.20
CA TYR A 295 16.88 -0.32 4.55
C TYR A 295 16.91 -1.17 5.84
N THR A 296 17.92 -2.03 5.97
CA THR A 296 18.08 -2.86 7.17
C THR A 296 18.56 -2.04 8.38
N ASN A 297 19.31 -0.95 8.19
CA ASN A 297 19.62 -0.01 9.26
C ASN A 297 18.36 0.69 9.78
N ASP A 298 17.49 1.15 8.88
CA ASP A 298 16.23 1.81 9.23
C ASP A 298 15.28 0.85 9.95
N LEU A 299 15.14 -0.38 9.44
CA LEU A 299 14.33 -1.43 10.08
C LEU A 299 14.80 -1.72 11.51
N LEU A 300 16.11 -1.65 11.72
CA LEU A 300 16.74 -1.87 13.03
C LEU A 300 16.92 -0.59 13.84
N TYR A 301 16.43 0.57 13.39
CA TYR A 301 16.69 1.88 14.02
C TYR A 301 18.17 2.06 14.40
N LEU A 302 19.06 1.74 13.46
CA LEU A 302 20.50 2.00 13.54
C LEU A 302 20.80 3.40 12.96
N ARG A 303 22.07 3.70 12.73
CA ARG A 303 22.50 4.97 12.13
C ARG A 303 21.82 5.15 10.76
N GLU A 304 21.29 6.35 10.51
CA GLU A 304 20.72 6.74 9.22
C GLU A 304 21.76 6.62 8.10
N GLY A 305 21.36 5.99 6.99
CA GLY A 305 22.18 5.75 5.81
C GLY A 305 23.03 4.48 5.85
N SER A 306 23.77 4.24 4.77
CA SER A 306 24.75 3.15 4.65
C SER A 306 26.18 3.70 4.58
N CYS A 307 27.14 2.94 5.11
CA CYS A 307 28.56 3.22 4.91
C CYS A 307 29.09 2.77 3.54
N LEU A 308 28.27 2.06 2.77
CA LEU A 308 28.64 1.50 1.48
C LEU A 308 28.46 2.52 0.35
N PRO A 309 29.30 2.45 -0.69
CA PRO A 309 29.27 3.42 -1.78
C PRO A 309 27.93 3.36 -2.53
N ARG A 310 27.39 4.53 -2.85
CA ARG A 310 26.14 4.69 -3.61
C ARG A 310 26.38 5.45 -4.92
N PRO A 311 27.02 4.81 -5.93
CA PRO A 311 27.22 5.43 -7.22
C PRO A 311 25.88 5.74 -7.91
N ALA A 312 25.87 6.76 -8.77
CA ALA A 312 24.68 7.04 -9.58
C ALA A 312 24.60 6.03 -10.72
N TYR A 313 23.45 5.37 -10.87
CA TYR A 313 23.25 4.29 -11.83
C TYR A 313 22.21 4.62 -12.91
N SER A 314 21.69 5.86 -12.92
CA SER A 314 20.89 6.38 -14.04
C SER A 314 21.41 7.73 -14.54
N LYS A 315 21.34 7.97 -15.86
CA LYS A 315 21.69 9.29 -16.45
C LYS A 315 20.85 10.42 -15.86
N SER A 316 19.60 10.16 -15.52
CA SER A 316 18.71 11.12 -14.86
C SER A 316 19.24 11.54 -13.47
N GLN A 317 19.68 10.57 -12.66
CA GLN A 317 20.28 10.85 -11.35
C GLN A 317 21.60 11.62 -11.46
N ILE A 318 22.40 11.35 -12.50
CA ILE A 318 23.64 12.08 -12.75
C ILE A 318 23.33 13.53 -13.16
N ALA A 319 22.30 13.75 -13.98
CA ALA A 319 21.84 15.08 -14.35
C ALA A 319 21.31 15.85 -13.13
N GLU A 320 20.45 15.24 -12.33
CA GLU A 320 19.91 15.83 -11.10
C GLU A 320 21.02 16.19 -10.10
N ARG A 321 22.02 15.32 -9.91
CA ARG A 321 23.19 15.63 -9.06
C ARG A 321 24.03 16.77 -9.62
N ARG A 322 24.18 16.86 -10.95
CA ARG A 322 24.86 17.99 -11.60
C ARG A 322 24.08 19.29 -11.42
N ASP A 323 22.77 19.26 -11.56
CA ASP A 323 21.91 20.42 -11.40
C ASP A 323 21.87 20.89 -9.93
N ALA A 324 21.84 19.96 -8.97
CA ALA A 324 21.98 20.27 -7.55
C ALA A 324 23.35 20.89 -7.22
N MET A 325 24.43 20.38 -7.81
CA MET A 325 25.78 20.93 -7.62
C MET A 325 25.94 22.31 -8.28
N ARG A 326 25.31 22.53 -9.43
CA ARG A 326 25.29 23.81 -10.15
C ARG A 326 24.48 24.87 -9.37
N ASN A 327 23.27 24.52 -8.93
CA ASN A 327 22.45 25.39 -8.07
C ASN A 327 23.13 25.69 -6.72
N GLY A 328 23.86 24.71 -6.17
CA GLY A 328 24.67 24.89 -4.96
C GLY A 328 25.85 25.86 -5.15
N LYS A 329 26.52 25.80 -6.31
CA LYS A 329 27.57 26.77 -6.67
C LYS A 329 26.99 28.17 -6.91
N ASP A 330 25.89 28.29 -7.64
CA ASP A 330 25.24 29.58 -7.89
C ASP A 330 24.77 30.26 -6.59
N MET A 331 24.30 29.47 -5.62
CA MET A 331 23.95 29.96 -4.28
C MET A 331 25.18 30.37 -3.45
N HIS A 332 26.33 29.71 -3.63
CA HIS A 332 27.59 30.08 -2.98
C HIS A 332 28.18 31.37 -3.59
N THR A 333 28.17 31.50 -4.92
CA THR A 333 28.62 32.70 -5.65
C THR A 333 27.71 33.90 -5.39
N ARG A 334 26.39 33.69 -5.24
CA ARG A 334 25.43 34.72 -4.82
C ARG A 334 25.64 35.17 -3.38
N LYS A 335 25.95 34.25 -2.45
CA LYS A 335 26.31 34.59 -1.06
C LYS A 335 27.65 35.33 -0.94
N GLU A 336 28.61 35.02 -1.80
CA GLU A 336 29.91 35.69 -1.83
C GLU A 336 29.78 37.13 -2.35
N ASN A 337 28.96 37.34 -3.39
CA ASN A 337 28.62 38.68 -3.89
C ASN A 337 27.75 39.48 -2.88
N ASP A 338 26.84 38.84 -2.15
CA ASP A 338 26.05 39.51 -1.09
C ASP A 338 26.90 39.86 0.15
N ASN A 339 27.91 39.06 0.47
CA ASN A 339 28.84 39.35 1.57
C ASN A 339 29.81 40.48 1.23
N ALA A 340 30.26 40.59 -0.03
CA ALA A 340 31.05 41.72 -0.52
C ALA A 340 30.25 43.04 -0.51
N ARG A 341 28.92 42.98 -0.64
CA ARG A 341 28.04 44.16 -0.57
C ARG A 341 27.62 44.54 0.85
N LYS A 342 27.76 43.63 1.82
CA LYS A 342 27.35 43.81 3.23
C LYS A 342 28.48 44.25 4.17
N THR A 343 29.72 44.34 3.71
CA THR A 343 30.86 44.86 4.50
C THR A 343 30.87 46.40 4.64
N ALA A 344 29.95 47.12 3.98
CA ALA A 344 29.86 48.58 4.06
C ALA A 344 28.90 49.13 5.14
N ASN A 345 28.10 48.30 5.82
CA ASN A 345 27.20 48.81 6.86
C ASN A 345 27.30 48.02 8.17
N ARG A 346 27.99 48.63 9.12
CA ARG A 346 28.24 48.15 10.47
C ARG A 346 27.07 48.56 11.38
N ARG A 347 26.55 47.63 12.20
CA ARG A 347 26.23 47.73 13.65
C ARG A 347 24.93 46.99 14.06
N ARG A 348 25.10 45.76 14.60
CA ARG A 348 24.44 45.06 15.76
C ARG A 348 22.90 45.13 15.99
N PRO A 349 22.30 44.28 16.85
CA PRO A 349 22.70 42.97 17.40
C PRO A 349 21.66 41.86 17.09
N GLY A 350 22.04 40.58 17.24
CA GLY A 350 21.12 39.46 17.09
C GLY A 350 20.28 39.17 18.34
N PRO A 351 19.19 38.40 18.21
CA PRO A 351 18.62 37.59 19.29
C PRO A 351 18.79 36.10 18.96
N ALA A 352 19.49 35.34 19.80
CA ALA A 352 18.96 34.65 20.98
C ALA A 352 18.23 33.34 20.60
N ARG A 353 18.92 32.23 20.90
CA ARG A 353 18.37 30.89 21.06
C ARG A 353 17.12 30.94 21.93
N THR A 354 16.01 30.39 21.46
CA THR A 354 14.93 29.93 22.32
C THR A 354 14.64 28.47 21.97
N ARG A 355 15.22 27.59 22.79
CA ARG A 355 14.80 26.19 22.92
C ARG A 355 13.89 26.15 24.13
N SER A 356 12.85 25.31 24.05
CA SER A 356 11.81 25.06 25.06
C SER A 356 10.76 26.16 25.21
N THR A 357 9.53 25.86 24.81
CA THR A 357 8.29 25.87 25.63
C THR A 357 7.06 26.00 24.72
N ILE A 358 6.78 25.00 23.86
CA ILE A 358 5.43 24.78 23.30
C ILE A 358 5.23 23.26 23.30
N LYS A 359 5.11 22.71 24.52
CA LYS A 359 4.70 21.33 24.77
C LYS A 359 3.38 21.38 25.53
N ASN A 360 2.43 22.16 25.02
CA ASN A 360 1.08 22.28 25.59
C ASN A 360 0.07 22.11 24.45
N SER A 361 -0.70 21.02 24.54
CA SER A 361 -2.02 20.81 23.93
C SER A 361 -2.18 21.09 22.42
N ILE A 362 -1.39 20.42 21.58
CA ILE A 362 -1.79 20.20 20.18
C ILE A 362 -2.42 18.82 20.11
N GLN A 363 -3.74 18.75 19.92
CA GLN A 363 -4.41 17.49 19.58
C GLN A 363 -3.90 17.07 18.20
N GLN A 364 -3.04 16.06 18.16
CA GLN A 364 -2.68 15.40 16.91
C GLN A 364 -3.94 14.74 16.34
N LEU A 365 -4.32 15.07 15.11
CA LEU A 365 -5.42 14.35 14.45
C LEU A 365 -5.00 12.90 14.22
N LYS A 366 -5.93 11.98 14.43
CA LYS A 366 -5.74 10.58 14.01
C LYS A 366 -5.94 10.49 12.50
N PRO A 367 -5.18 9.64 11.77
CA PRO A 367 -5.35 9.44 10.32
C PRO A 367 -6.80 9.22 9.89
N ILE A 368 -7.56 8.46 10.69
CA ILE A 368 -8.99 8.19 10.49
C ILE A 368 -9.86 9.46 10.41
N GLN A 369 -9.47 10.56 11.07
CA GLN A 369 -10.24 11.81 11.06
C GLN A 369 -10.06 12.58 9.74
N VAL A 370 -8.88 12.48 9.11
CA VAL A 370 -8.64 13.06 7.78
C VAL A 370 -9.44 12.29 6.74
N TRP A 371 -9.53 10.96 6.90
CA TRP A 371 -10.35 10.10 6.05
C TRP A 371 -11.84 10.35 6.21
N ASP A 372 -12.32 10.38 7.45
CA ASP A 372 -13.73 10.66 7.76
C ASP A 372 -14.18 12.00 7.17
N TRP A 373 -13.33 13.02 7.26
CA TRP A 373 -13.57 14.29 6.60
C TRP A 373 -13.69 14.17 5.08
N LEU A 374 -12.76 13.47 4.43
CA LEU A 374 -12.76 13.38 2.96
C LEU A 374 -14.02 12.66 2.46
N PHE A 375 -14.40 11.57 3.12
CA PHE A 375 -15.61 10.83 2.77
C PHE A 375 -16.88 11.65 3.03
N ARG A 376 -16.97 12.32 4.18
CA ARG A 376 -18.09 13.20 4.48
C ARG A 376 -18.18 14.38 3.52
N SER A 377 -17.03 14.89 3.08
CA SER A 377 -16.96 15.92 2.05
C SER A 377 -17.41 15.39 0.70
N CYS A 378 -17.03 14.17 0.32
CA CYS A 378 -17.51 13.53 -0.91
C CYS A 378 -19.02 13.29 -0.87
N GLU A 379 -19.59 12.91 0.27
CA GLU A 379 -21.03 12.72 0.43
C GLU A 379 -21.80 14.04 0.28
N LEU A 380 -21.38 15.08 1.01
CA LEU A 380 -22.04 16.40 0.98
C LEU A 380 -21.93 17.04 -0.40
N ASN A 381 -20.73 17.08 -0.98
CA ASN A 381 -20.52 17.68 -2.29
C ASN A 381 -21.09 16.81 -3.42
N GLY A 382 -21.12 15.48 -3.24
CA GLY A 382 -21.78 14.56 -4.18
C GLY A 382 -23.28 14.84 -4.30
N LYS A 383 -23.97 15.15 -3.19
CA LYS A 383 -25.37 15.57 -3.20
C LYS A 383 -25.57 16.89 -3.96
N VAL A 384 -24.66 17.85 -3.78
CA VAL A 384 -24.67 19.13 -4.51
C VAL A 384 -24.46 18.92 -6.00
N LEU A 385 -23.46 18.13 -6.39
CA LEU A 385 -23.13 17.85 -7.79
C LEU A 385 -24.20 17.03 -8.51
N LEU A 386 -24.94 16.18 -7.78
CA LEU A 386 -26.14 15.51 -8.26
C LEU A 386 -27.26 16.53 -8.54
N SER A 387 -27.45 17.52 -7.67
CA SER A 387 -28.43 18.59 -7.87
C SER A 387 -28.07 19.54 -9.02
N GLU A 388 -26.79 19.72 -9.29
CA GLU A 388 -26.26 20.52 -10.40
C GLU A 388 -26.23 19.75 -11.75
N GLY A 389 -26.62 18.47 -11.74
CA GLY A 389 -26.62 17.61 -12.94
C GLY A 389 -25.23 17.23 -13.45
N LEU A 390 -24.18 17.45 -12.66
CA LEU A 390 -22.80 17.07 -13.01
C LEU A 390 -22.53 15.59 -12.76
N ILE A 391 -23.25 14.96 -11.82
CA ILE A 391 -23.30 13.51 -11.59
C ILE A 391 -24.71 13.04 -11.95
N SER A 392 -24.83 12.00 -12.79
CA SER A 392 -26.13 11.43 -13.14
C SER A 392 -26.46 10.20 -12.27
N VAL A 393 -27.75 9.83 -12.22
CA VAL A 393 -28.19 8.61 -11.53
C VAL A 393 -27.67 7.37 -12.27
N GLU A 394 -27.47 7.47 -13.58
CA GLU A 394 -26.84 6.43 -14.40
C GLU A 394 -25.36 6.22 -14.03
N ASP A 395 -24.61 7.29 -13.73
CA ASP A 395 -23.21 7.19 -13.28
C ASP A 395 -23.12 6.41 -11.95
N ILE A 396 -24.07 6.63 -11.05
CA ILE A 396 -24.17 5.93 -9.76
C ILE A 396 -24.55 4.46 -9.99
N ASN A 397 -25.54 4.20 -10.85
CA ASN A 397 -26.01 2.85 -11.12
C ASN A 397 -24.98 2.00 -11.89
N GLU A 398 -24.18 2.62 -12.78
CA GLU A 398 -23.06 1.97 -13.46
C GLU A 398 -21.92 1.66 -12.49
N CYS A 399 -21.66 2.53 -11.52
CA CYS A 399 -20.70 2.26 -10.45
C CYS A 399 -21.14 1.08 -9.57
N VAL A 400 -22.41 1.03 -9.16
CA VAL A 400 -22.96 -0.06 -8.33
C VAL A 400 -23.00 -1.40 -9.07
N ASN A 401 -23.43 -1.41 -10.34
CA ASN A 401 -23.68 -2.68 -11.06
C ASN A 401 -22.49 -3.20 -11.86
N LYS A 402 -21.61 -2.32 -12.38
CA LYS A 402 -20.48 -2.71 -13.25
C LYS A 402 -19.11 -2.46 -12.62
N GLY A 403 -19.04 -1.85 -11.43
CA GLY A 403 -17.79 -1.47 -10.76
C GLY A 403 -16.98 -0.40 -11.50
N LYS A 404 -17.52 0.21 -12.56
CA LYS A 404 -16.84 1.24 -13.35
C LYS A 404 -17.12 2.62 -12.77
N CYS A 405 -16.35 2.99 -11.74
CA CYS A 405 -16.62 4.20 -10.96
C CYS A 405 -15.75 5.41 -11.31
N LYS A 406 -15.05 5.48 -12.46
CA LYS A 406 -14.02 6.52 -12.72
C LYS A 406 -14.42 7.96 -12.33
N LYS A 407 -15.67 8.37 -12.62
CA LYS A 407 -16.18 9.70 -12.31
C LYS A 407 -16.46 9.90 -10.80
N LEU A 408 -16.98 8.88 -10.12
CA LEU A 408 -17.29 8.90 -8.69
C LEU A 408 -16.09 8.60 -7.80
N SER A 409 -15.17 7.76 -8.24
CA SER A 409 -14.01 7.32 -7.45
C SER A 409 -12.77 8.16 -7.67
N LEU A 410 -12.66 8.83 -8.83
CA LEU A 410 -11.54 9.71 -9.14
C LEU A 410 -11.96 11.18 -9.12
N SER A 411 -12.97 11.57 -9.90
CA SER A 411 -13.30 12.99 -10.07
C SER A 411 -13.91 13.62 -8.81
N LEU A 412 -14.73 12.88 -8.04
CA LEU A 412 -15.37 13.39 -6.82
C LEU A 412 -14.39 13.69 -5.68
N PRO A 413 -13.49 12.79 -5.25
CA PRO A 413 -12.47 13.12 -4.27
C PRO A 413 -11.52 14.23 -4.74
N ALA A 414 -11.16 14.23 -6.03
CA ALA A 414 -10.34 15.29 -6.63
C ALA A 414 -11.02 16.67 -6.49
N TRP A 415 -12.32 16.74 -6.78
CA TRP A 415 -13.10 17.97 -6.64
C TRP A 415 -13.15 18.46 -5.19
N CYS A 416 -13.36 17.56 -4.22
CA CYS A 416 -13.36 17.92 -2.79
C CYS A 416 -12.01 18.45 -2.31
N ILE A 417 -10.90 17.85 -2.75
CA ILE A 417 -9.55 18.32 -2.42
C ILE A 417 -9.29 19.68 -3.05
N LEU A 418 -9.66 19.88 -4.32
CA LEU A 418 -9.52 21.17 -4.98
C LEU A 418 -10.31 22.26 -4.25
N GLN A 419 -11.54 21.96 -3.83
CA GLN A 419 -12.38 22.89 -3.06
C GLN A 419 -11.73 23.27 -1.73
N CYS A 420 -11.14 22.30 -1.03
CA CYS A 420 -10.37 22.54 0.18
C CYS A 420 -9.16 23.45 -0.07
N LEU A 421 -8.43 23.27 -1.17
CA LEU A 421 -7.25 24.06 -1.52
C LEU A 421 -7.59 25.51 -1.86
N ILE A 422 -8.62 25.71 -2.69
CA ILE A 422 -9.12 27.04 -3.05
C ILE A 422 -9.58 27.80 -1.80
N ARG A 423 -10.38 27.14 -0.95
CA ARG A 423 -10.84 27.69 0.31
C ARG A 423 -9.68 28.06 1.24
N SER A 424 -8.69 27.18 1.36
CA SER A 424 -7.50 27.41 2.19
C SER A 424 -6.64 28.56 1.68
N ALA A 425 -6.57 28.75 0.36
CA ALA A 425 -5.87 29.85 -0.29
C ALA A 425 -6.58 31.20 -0.07
N ARG A 426 -7.92 31.24 -0.13
CA ARG A 426 -8.72 32.46 0.13
C ARG A 426 -8.63 32.94 1.57
N CYS A 427 -8.62 32.02 2.53
CA CYS A 427 -8.57 32.35 3.95
C CYS A 427 -7.16 32.72 4.46
N ASP A 428 -6.15 32.75 3.59
CA ASP A 428 -4.73 32.95 3.93
C ASP A 428 -4.23 32.09 5.11
N SER A 429 -4.75 30.87 5.20
CA SER A 429 -4.40 29.92 6.26
C SER A 429 -2.95 29.44 6.12
N HIS A 430 -2.27 29.17 7.24
CA HIS A 430 -0.94 28.56 7.24
C HIS A 430 -1.00 27.08 6.80
N GLY A 431 -2.08 26.38 7.14
CA GLY A 431 -2.35 24.96 6.87
C GLY A 431 -3.39 24.68 5.79
N LEU A 432 -4.04 23.53 5.86
CA LEU A 432 -5.24 23.17 5.07
C LEU A 432 -6.48 23.33 5.95
N MET A 433 -7.45 24.09 5.47
CA MET A 433 -8.75 24.28 6.12
C MET A 433 -9.67 23.12 5.78
N ILE A 434 -9.72 22.14 6.68
CA ILE A 434 -10.53 20.93 6.53
C ILE A 434 -12.01 21.26 6.81
N SER A 435 -12.31 22.05 7.85
CA SER A 435 -13.67 22.54 8.13
C SER A 435 -13.67 24.00 8.55
N ASP A 436 -14.86 24.61 8.72
CA ASP A 436 -15.02 26.02 9.09
C ASP A 436 -14.21 26.44 10.33
N GLU A 437 -13.84 25.49 11.19
CA GLU A 437 -13.14 25.73 12.46
C GLU A 437 -11.84 24.91 12.66
N VAL A 438 -11.41 24.10 11.67
CA VAL A 438 -10.24 23.21 11.82
C VAL A 438 -9.20 23.46 10.75
N GLU A 439 -8.10 24.10 11.16
CA GLU A 439 -6.88 24.28 10.37
C GLU A 439 -5.86 23.18 10.68
N VAL A 440 -5.47 22.41 9.66
CA VAL A 440 -4.43 21.39 9.81
C VAL A 440 -3.11 21.88 9.25
N THR A 441 -2.13 22.02 10.14
CA THR A 441 -0.77 22.48 9.86
C THR A 441 0.21 21.31 9.98
N ASN A 442 1.48 21.51 9.61
CA ASN A 442 2.55 20.52 9.79
C ASN A 442 2.70 20.00 11.24
N PHE A 443 2.12 20.68 12.23
CA PHE A 443 2.18 20.31 13.65
C PHE A 443 0.92 19.59 14.15
N THR A 444 -0.22 19.74 13.46
CA THR A 444 -1.51 19.09 13.78
C THR A 444 -1.80 17.86 12.92
N TRP A 445 -0.99 17.63 11.88
CA TRP A 445 -1.15 16.54 10.92
C TRP A 445 -0.75 15.17 11.51
N PRO A 446 -1.41 14.05 11.12
CA PRO A 446 -1.08 12.72 11.61
C PRO A 446 0.33 12.27 11.18
N GLU A 447 1.10 11.61 12.07
CA GLU A 447 2.43 11.04 11.76
C GLU A 447 2.41 9.79 10.86
N ASP A 448 1.35 9.59 10.08
CA ASP A 448 1.27 8.50 9.12
C ASP A 448 2.14 8.77 7.87
N LYS A 449 2.80 7.74 7.32
CA LYS A 449 3.73 7.88 6.18
C LYS A 449 3.04 8.36 4.91
N VAL A 450 1.82 7.89 4.63
CA VAL A 450 1.05 8.23 3.42
C VAL A 450 0.50 9.65 3.55
N LEU A 451 -0.08 9.99 4.71
CA LEU A 451 -0.61 11.32 4.96
C LEU A 451 0.51 12.37 5.03
N ASN A 452 1.66 12.10 5.66
CA ASN A 452 2.79 13.02 5.68
C ASN A 452 3.36 13.25 4.27
N TRP A 453 3.43 12.20 3.45
CA TRP A 453 3.80 12.33 2.04
C TRP A 453 2.82 13.21 1.26
N LEU A 454 1.54 13.18 1.63
CA LEU A 454 0.45 13.92 1.00
C LEU A 454 0.44 15.43 1.33
N LEU A 455 0.73 15.81 2.58
CA LEU A 455 0.59 17.21 3.03
C LEU A 455 1.50 18.17 2.25
N GLY A 456 2.76 17.80 2.01
CA GLY A 456 3.74 18.66 1.33
C GLY A 456 3.30 19.11 -0.07
N PRO A 457 2.94 18.19 -0.98
CA PRO A 457 2.39 18.52 -2.29
C PRO A 457 1.13 19.38 -2.25
N LEU A 458 0.19 19.12 -1.32
CA LEU A 458 -1.04 19.89 -1.21
C LEU A 458 -0.78 21.35 -0.79
N LEU A 459 0.14 21.58 0.16
CA LEU A 459 0.54 22.93 0.56
C LEU A 459 1.22 23.70 -0.58
N ILE A 460 2.02 23.01 -1.40
CA ILE A 460 2.62 23.62 -2.60
C ILE A 460 1.54 24.03 -3.59
N ILE A 461 0.55 23.16 -3.85
CA ILE A 461 -0.55 23.48 -4.77
C ILE A 461 -1.40 24.62 -4.22
N LYS A 462 -1.69 24.64 -2.91
CA LYS A 462 -2.38 25.75 -2.23
C LYS A 462 -1.66 27.07 -2.48
N GLU A 463 -0.33 27.09 -2.29
CA GLU A 463 0.49 28.27 -2.49
C GLU A 463 0.48 28.76 -3.95
N GLN A 464 0.49 27.81 -4.90
CA GLN A 464 0.37 28.12 -6.31
C GLN A 464 -1.01 28.71 -6.65
N ILE A 465 -2.10 28.13 -6.12
CA ILE A 465 -3.47 28.67 -6.28
C ILE A 465 -3.57 30.07 -5.68
N ARG A 466 -3.02 30.28 -4.49
CA ARG A 466 -2.96 31.60 -3.84
C ARG A 466 -2.26 32.63 -4.72
N SER A 467 -1.09 32.28 -5.26
CA SER A 467 -0.29 33.21 -6.09
C SER A 467 -0.95 33.60 -7.42
N MET A 468 -1.96 32.85 -7.86
CA MET A 468 -2.66 33.13 -9.11
C MET A 468 -3.85 34.08 -8.95
N GLU A 469 -4.31 34.36 -7.72
CA GLU A 469 -5.47 35.25 -7.46
C GLU A 469 -6.65 34.94 -8.40
N LEU A 470 -7.22 33.73 -8.28
CA LEU A 470 -8.31 33.28 -9.14
C LEU A 470 -9.58 34.10 -8.90
N THR A 471 -10.27 34.46 -9.99
CA THR A 471 -11.60 35.06 -9.92
C THR A 471 -12.68 34.01 -9.61
N GLU A 472 -13.84 34.44 -9.10
CA GLU A 472 -14.97 33.55 -8.81
C GLU A 472 -15.41 32.73 -10.04
N GLU A 473 -15.37 33.35 -11.22
CA GLU A 473 -15.72 32.70 -12.49
C GLU A 473 -14.68 31.66 -12.91
N GLU A 474 -13.39 31.94 -12.73
CA GLU A 474 -12.29 31.01 -12.97
C GLU A 474 -12.37 29.80 -12.03
N GLU A 475 -12.69 30.01 -10.75
CA GLU A 475 -12.85 28.91 -9.80
C GLU A 475 -14.07 28.03 -10.12
N ALA A 476 -15.21 28.64 -10.47
CA ALA A 476 -16.41 27.90 -10.86
C ALA A 476 -16.15 27.07 -12.13
N CYS A 477 -15.46 27.65 -13.11
CA CYS A 477 -15.03 26.94 -14.32
C CYS A 477 -14.08 25.78 -13.98
N LEU A 478 -13.11 26.02 -13.10
CA LEU A 478 -12.14 25.02 -12.67
C LEU A 478 -12.78 23.82 -11.99
N ARG A 479 -13.74 24.07 -11.09
CA ARG A 479 -14.54 23.03 -10.42
C ARG A 479 -15.29 22.16 -11.43
N LYS A 480 -15.90 22.79 -12.44
CA LYS A 480 -16.62 22.07 -13.50
C LYS A 480 -15.68 21.21 -14.34
N LEU A 481 -14.50 21.74 -14.70
CA LEU A 481 -13.50 21.04 -15.53
C LEU A 481 -12.90 19.79 -14.88
N VAL A 482 -12.72 19.79 -13.55
CA VAL A 482 -12.26 18.59 -12.82
C VAL A 482 -13.30 17.45 -12.89
N MET A 483 -14.58 17.78 -13.02
CA MET A 483 -15.66 16.80 -13.11
C MET A 483 -15.93 16.29 -14.52
N THR A 484 -15.84 17.15 -15.53
CA THR A 484 -16.27 16.82 -16.89
C THR A 484 -15.14 16.33 -17.80
N ASN A 485 -13.90 16.76 -17.59
CA ASN A 485 -12.80 16.44 -18.49
C ASN A 485 -11.85 15.37 -17.94
N LYS A 486 -11.25 14.61 -18.86
CA LYS A 486 -10.19 13.64 -18.54
C LYS A 486 -8.93 14.34 -18.02
N ASN A 487 -8.70 15.58 -18.46
CA ASN A 487 -7.57 16.42 -18.06
C ASN A 487 -6.22 15.71 -18.30
N GLU A 488 -6.11 14.91 -19.36
CA GLU A 488 -4.92 14.13 -19.71
C GLU A 488 -3.97 14.97 -20.58
N ILE A 489 -4.52 15.80 -21.49
CA ILE A 489 -3.76 16.59 -22.46
C ILE A 489 -4.21 18.06 -22.52
N PRO A 490 -3.32 19.04 -22.83
CA PRO A 490 -3.60 20.49 -22.97
C PRO A 490 -4.88 20.83 -23.73
N GLU A 491 -5.13 20.04 -24.77
CA GLU A 491 -6.18 20.22 -25.76
C GLU A 491 -7.58 19.92 -25.18
N ASP A 492 -7.68 19.22 -24.04
CA ASP A 492 -8.93 18.93 -23.33
C ASP A 492 -9.70 20.20 -22.89
N TRP A 493 -9.06 21.37 -22.89
CA TRP A 493 -9.65 22.65 -22.48
C TRP A 493 -9.88 23.60 -23.66
N ASP A 494 -9.60 23.19 -24.89
CA ASP A 494 -9.71 24.07 -26.06
C ASP A 494 -11.17 24.37 -26.44
N GLU A 495 -12.09 23.45 -26.13
CA GLU A 495 -13.52 23.60 -26.41
C GLU A 495 -14.34 24.11 -25.22
N THR A 496 -13.71 24.36 -24.06
CA THR A 496 -14.43 24.53 -22.79
C THR A 496 -14.79 25.96 -22.40
N GLY A 497 -14.41 26.95 -23.22
CA GLY A 497 -14.75 28.37 -22.98
C GLY A 497 -14.21 28.92 -21.65
N TYR A 498 -12.98 28.54 -21.26
CA TYR A 498 -12.36 29.03 -20.02
C TYR A 498 -12.28 30.57 -20.03
N PRO A 499 -12.67 31.27 -18.95
CA PRO A 499 -12.90 32.72 -18.97
C PRO A 499 -11.62 33.57 -19.15
N SER A 500 -10.44 33.01 -18.87
CA SER A 500 -9.17 33.74 -19.09
C SER A 500 -8.71 33.66 -20.53
N SER A 501 -8.51 34.83 -21.16
CA SER A 501 -7.92 34.97 -22.49
C SER A 501 -6.38 34.80 -22.51
N ASP A 502 -5.75 34.62 -21.35
CA ASP A 502 -4.30 34.42 -21.24
C ASP A 502 -3.96 32.92 -21.30
N ASN A 503 -3.34 32.53 -22.42
CA ASN A 503 -2.88 31.17 -22.65
C ASN A 503 -1.86 30.69 -21.61
N VAL A 504 -1.07 31.59 -21.02
CA VAL A 504 -0.08 31.24 -19.98
C VAL A 504 -0.78 30.92 -18.66
N ARG A 505 -1.74 31.75 -18.25
CA ARG A 505 -2.57 31.53 -17.05
C ARG A 505 -3.38 30.24 -17.17
N ARG A 506 -3.97 29.98 -18.34
CA ARG A 506 -4.67 28.72 -18.64
C ARG A 506 -3.73 27.51 -18.54
N ALA A 507 -2.54 27.58 -19.13
CA ALA A 507 -1.56 26.50 -19.10
C ALA A 507 -1.01 26.22 -17.68
N GLN A 508 -0.83 27.26 -16.86
CA GLN A 508 -0.41 27.10 -15.45
C GLN A 508 -1.47 26.36 -14.63
N LEU A 509 -2.74 26.68 -14.82
CA LEU A 509 -3.84 26.06 -14.10
C LEU A 509 -4.07 24.61 -14.55
N GLN A 510 -3.95 24.36 -15.85
CA GLN A 510 -3.89 23.02 -16.40
C GLN A 510 -2.74 22.21 -15.79
N ALA A 511 -1.53 22.78 -15.70
CA ALA A 511 -0.37 22.09 -15.13
C ALA A 511 -0.55 21.73 -13.65
N ILE A 512 -1.33 22.51 -12.89
CA ILE A 512 -1.66 22.23 -11.50
C ILE A 512 -2.60 21.02 -11.39
N ILE A 513 -3.66 20.97 -12.21
CA ILE A 513 -4.60 19.84 -12.24
C ILE A 513 -3.96 18.57 -12.79
N ARG A 514 -3.15 18.69 -13.85
CA ARG A 514 -2.45 17.57 -14.49
C ARG A 514 -1.29 17.04 -13.68
N ARG A 515 -0.85 17.73 -12.63
CA ARG A 515 0.34 17.33 -11.89
C ARG A 515 0.13 15.90 -11.41
N ARG A 516 0.92 14.98 -11.98
CA ARG A 516 0.84 13.50 -11.82
C ARG A 516 0.64 13.05 -10.37
N ARG A 517 1.07 13.85 -9.39
CA ARG A 517 0.87 13.63 -7.95
C ARG A 517 -0.59 13.79 -7.49
N PHE A 518 -1.39 14.68 -8.07
CA PHE A 518 -2.82 14.85 -7.75
C PHE A 518 -3.66 13.69 -8.32
N VAL A 519 -3.37 13.23 -9.53
CA VAL A 519 -4.03 12.05 -10.12
C VAL A 519 -3.56 10.75 -9.46
N ASN A 520 -2.25 10.60 -9.19
CA ASN A 520 -1.73 9.45 -8.44
C ASN A 520 -2.16 9.46 -6.98
N LEU A 521 -2.39 10.64 -6.39
CA LEU A 521 -3.00 10.78 -5.07
C LEU A 521 -4.39 10.17 -5.08
N VAL A 522 -5.24 10.57 -6.02
CA VAL A 522 -6.61 10.06 -6.07
C VAL A 522 -6.65 8.57 -6.45
N LYS A 523 -5.72 8.09 -7.30
CA LYS A 523 -5.53 6.65 -7.53
C LYS A 523 -5.02 5.91 -6.30
N ALA A 524 -4.11 6.49 -5.52
CA ALA A 524 -3.63 5.91 -4.27
C ALA A 524 -4.76 5.83 -3.23
N LEU A 525 -5.61 6.87 -3.15
CA LEU A 525 -6.83 6.88 -2.33
C LEU A 525 -7.79 5.74 -2.70
N TYR A 526 -7.94 5.47 -3.99
CA TYR A 526 -8.77 4.37 -4.48
C TYR A 526 -8.16 2.98 -4.22
N LEU A 527 -6.83 2.86 -4.28
CA LEU A 527 -6.14 1.59 -4.04
C LEU A 527 -6.08 1.24 -2.54
N ASP A 528 -5.92 2.25 -1.66
CA ASP A 528 -5.91 2.04 -0.21
C ASP A 528 -7.30 1.67 0.33
N THR A 529 -8.35 2.24 -0.26
CA THR A 529 -9.75 1.88 0.07
C THR A 529 -10.13 0.48 -0.38
N ILE A 530 -9.61 0.00 -1.51
CA ILE A 530 -9.78 -1.41 -1.91
C ILE A 530 -9.05 -2.36 -0.94
N SER A 531 -7.88 -1.98 -0.43
CA SER A 531 -7.21 -2.79 0.61
C SER A 531 -7.93 -2.75 1.95
N ASP A 532 -8.57 -1.62 2.31
CA ASP A 532 -9.34 -1.49 3.54
C ASP A 532 -10.74 -2.12 3.44
N ASP A 533 -11.39 -2.14 2.27
CA ASP A 533 -12.66 -2.83 2.06
C ASP A 533 -12.48 -4.35 1.95
N ALA A 534 -11.36 -4.84 1.40
CA ALA A 534 -10.98 -6.26 1.53
C ALA A 534 -10.77 -6.68 2.99
N VAL A 535 -10.34 -5.74 3.85
CA VAL A 535 -10.18 -5.96 5.30
C VAL A 535 -11.51 -5.75 6.04
N LYS A 536 -12.38 -4.82 5.64
CA LYS A 536 -13.71 -4.60 6.25
C LYS A 536 -14.74 -5.63 5.86
N ASP A 537 -14.72 -6.18 4.64
CA ASP A 537 -15.61 -7.29 4.26
C ASP A 537 -15.24 -8.58 5.01
N SER A 538 -13.99 -8.72 5.45
CA SER A 538 -13.56 -9.79 6.36
C SER A 538 -14.04 -9.60 7.82
N VAL A 539 -14.43 -8.37 8.19
CA VAL A 539 -14.92 -8.01 9.53
C VAL A 539 -16.45 -7.85 9.58
N SER A 540 -17.07 -7.37 8.51
CA SER A 540 -18.53 -7.19 8.38
C SER A 540 -19.25 -8.52 8.10
N SER A 541 -18.64 -9.43 7.32
CA SER A 541 -19.17 -10.80 7.17
C SER A 541 -19.12 -11.64 8.45
N LYS A 542 -18.51 -11.12 9.53
CA LYS A 542 -18.53 -11.71 10.88
C LYS A 542 -19.60 -11.10 11.80
N SER A 543 -20.31 -10.04 11.42
CA SER A 543 -21.37 -9.43 12.27
C SER A 543 -22.76 -9.41 11.66
N GLN A 544 -22.98 -10.05 10.51
CA GLN A 544 -24.28 -10.03 9.83
C GLN A 544 -24.73 -11.40 9.33
N ASP A 545 -24.48 -12.45 10.12
CA ASP A 545 -25.16 -13.74 10.01
C ASP A 545 -25.77 -14.11 11.37
N THR A 546 -26.57 -13.20 11.94
CA THR A 546 -27.62 -13.53 12.93
C THR A 546 -28.69 -12.44 12.89
N ILE A 547 -29.42 -12.36 11.78
CA ILE A 547 -30.79 -11.83 11.83
C ILE A 547 -31.68 -12.96 11.33
N ASP A 548 -32.46 -13.45 12.28
CA ASP A 548 -33.42 -14.52 12.19
C ASP A 548 -34.44 -14.22 11.08
N PHE A 549 -34.35 -14.95 9.96
CA PHE A 549 -35.29 -14.92 8.85
C PHE A 549 -36.54 -15.78 9.15
N THR A 550 -37.12 -15.61 10.33
CA THR A 550 -38.31 -16.38 10.74
C THR A 550 -39.46 -15.53 11.31
N GLN A 551 -39.46 -14.22 11.08
CA GLN A 551 -40.52 -13.34 11.60
C GLN A 551 -41.12 -12.32 10.62
N VAL A 552 -40.83 -12.44 9.32
CA VAL A 552 -41.44 -11.58 8.27
C VAL A 552 -42.40 -12.37 7.35
N GLU A 553 -42.45 -13.71 7.50
CA GLU A 553 -43.34 -14.57 6.70
C GLU A 553 -44.65 -14.96 7.42
N SER A 554 -44.83 -14.52 8.68
CA SER A 554 -46.06 -14.74 9.46
C SER A 554 -47.02 -13.54 9.50
N GLU A 555 -46.60 -12.35 9.06
CA GLU A 555 -47.46 -11.15 9.01
C GLU A 555 -48.03 -10.85 7.61
N ASN A 556 -47.45 -11.42 6.55
CA ASN A 556 -48.03 -11.31 5.19
C ASN A 556 -49.09 -12.38 4.89
N ASN A 557 -49.09 -13.53 5.59
CA ASN A 557 -50.11 -14.57 5.39
C ASN A 557 -51.41 -14.33 6.18
N HIS A 558 -51.44 -13.38 7.12
CA HIS A 558 -52.66 -13.05 7.86
C HIS A 558 -53.52 -11.97 7.20
N THR A 559 -52.97 -11.25 6.21
CA THR A 559 -53.66 -10.15 5.51
C THR A 559 -54.23 -10.57 4.15
N GLU A 560 -53.77 -11.70 3.58
CA GLU A 560 -54.35 -12.30 2.36
C GLU A 560 -55.47 -13.33 2.61
N GLN A 561 -55.70 -13.74 3.87
CA GLN A 561 -56.77 -14.69 4.22
C GLN A 561 -58.07 -14.04 4.69
N GLU A 562 -58.08 -12.73 4.99
CA GLU A 562 -59.31 -11.97 5.34
C GLU A 562 -59.95 -11.25 4.14
N LEU A 563 -59.32 -11.26 2.96
CA LEU A 563 -59.86 -10.64 1.74
C LEU A 563 -60.52 -11.61 0.76
N ASN A 564 -60.58 -12.90 1.08
CA ASN A 564 -61.14 -13.93 0.18
C ASN A 564 -62.27 -14.78 0.79
N ASN A 565 -62.92 -14.31 1.86
CA ASN A 565 -64.02 -15.02 2.52
C ASN A 565 -65.23 -14.14 2.88
N GLY A 566 -65.48 -13.10 2.08
CA GLY A 566 -66.76 -12.39 2.03
C GLY A 566 -67.45 -12.63 0.70
N ASP A 567 -68.69 -13.12 0.76
CA ASP A 567 -69.69 -13.17 -0.32
C ASP A 567 -69.77 -14.44 -1.19
N ILE A 568 -70.26 -15.55 -0.62
CA ILE A 568 -71.35 -16.35 -1.24
C ILE A 568 -72.26 -16.93 -0.13
N VAL A 569 -73.44 -16.31 0.03
CA VAL A 569 -74.74 -16.78 0.58
C VAL A 569 -74.79 -17.45 1.96
#